data_AF-A0AAP8KLK3-F1
#
_entry.id   AF-A0AAP8KLK3-F1
#
_cell.length_a   1.000
_cell.length_b   1.000
_cell.length_c   1.000
_cell.angle_alpha   90.00
_cell.angle_beta   90.00
_cell.angle_gamma   90.00
#
_symmetry.space_group_name_H-M   'P 1'
#
loop_
_entity.id
_entity.type
_entity.pdbx_description
1 polymer ?
#
loop_
_entity_poly.entity_id
_entity_poly.type
_entity_poly.pdbx_seq_one_letter_code
_entity_poly.pdbx_strand_id
1 'polypeptide(L)'
;MNYPGQHPTVQRCAMQHSLVCLREALQLWLVAGEKIHYSAQDNDILTVIGFRPDGASCDDSREKFTPAQNLNYTRRSAELAVQ
;
A
#
# COMPACT_ATOMS: atom_id res chain seq x y z
N MET A 1 5.51 12.38 29.21
CA MET A 1 6.28 12.84 28.02
C MET A 1 5.51 13.97 27.36
N ASN A 2 5.98 15.21 27.44
CA ASN A 2 5.34 16.38 26.82
C ASN A 2 5.69 16.46 25.32
N TYR A 3 5.24 15.47 24.55
CA TYR A 3 5.51 15.37 23.11
C TYR A 3 5.06 16.61 22.31
N PRO A 4 3.83 17.15 22.47
CA PRO A 4 3.37 18.29 21.67
C PRO A 4 4.09 19.61 21.98
N GLY A 5 4.74 19.74 23.15
CA GLY A 5 5.47 20.94 23.56
C GLY A 5 6.99 20.94 23.26
N GLN A 6 7.50 19.92 22.56
CA GLN A 6 8.93 19.78 22.28
C GLN A 6 9.37 20.52 21.00
N HIS A 7 10.65 20.89 20.94
CA HIS A 7 11.26 21.42 19.72
C HIS A 7 11.17 20.38 18.57
N PRO A 8 10.88 20.78 17.32
CA PRO A 8 10.62 19.84 16.21
C PRO A 8 11.73 18.80 15.94
N THR A 9 12.99 19.14 16.21
CA THR A 9 14.12 18.20 16.06
C THR A 9 14.10 17.11 17.14
N VAL A 10 13.70 17.46 18.37
CA VAL A 10 13.53 16.53 19.48
C VAL A 10 12.33 15.62 19.22
N GLN A 11 11.22 16.18 18.71
CA GLN A 11 10.05 15.40 18.29
C GLN A 11 10.39 14.37 17.22
N ARG A 12 11.10 14.79 16.16
CA ARG A 12 11.55 13.88 15.10
C ARG A 12 12.45 12.77 15.62
N CYS A 13 13.41 13.12 16.48
CA CYS A 13 14.30 12.14 17.12
C CYS A 13 13.49 11.14 17.96
N ALA A 14 12.57 11.63 18.79
CA ALA A 14 11.69 10.80 19.62
C ALA A 14 10.78 9.88 18.78
N MET A 15 10.20 10.38 17.68
CA MET A 15 9.43 9.57 16.73
C MET A 15 10.30 8.49 16.07
N GLN A 16 11.50 8.83 15.63
CA GLN A 16 12.37 7.86 14.98
C GLN A 16 12.73 6.72 15.94
N HIS A 17 13.10 7.06 17.19
CA HIS A 17 13.40 6.06 18.20
C HIS A 17 12.17 5.21 18.56
N SER A 18 10.97 5.81 18.67
CA SER A 18 9.76 5.04 18.96
C SER A 18 9.41 4.08 17.82
N LEU A 19 9.57 4.49 16.57
CA LEU A 19 9.36 3.62 15.40
C LEU A 19 10.36 2.46 15.35
N VAL A 20 11.62 2.69 15.73
CA VAL A 20 12.61 1.61 15.84
C VAL A 20 12.20 0.62 16.93
N CYS A 21 11.86 1.10 18.13
CA CYS A 21 11.41 0.22 19.22
C CYS A 21 10.17 -0.60 18.83
N LEU A 22 9.19 0.01 18.16
CA LEU A 22 7.98 -0.68 17.69
C LEU A 22 8.30 -1.73 16.62
N ARG A 23 9.22 -1.43 15.70
CA ARG A 23 9.66 -2.39 14.68
C ARG A 23 10.30 -3.62 15.31
N GLU A 24 11.24 -3.44 16.24
CA GLU A 24 11.94 -4.55 16.90
C GLU A 24 10.96 -5.42 17.70
N ALA A 25 10.09 -4.80 18.49
CA ALA A 25 9.07 -5.53 19.25
C ALA A 25 8.12 -6.33 18.33
N LEU A 26 7.71 -5.73 17.20
CA LEU A 26 6.86 -6.41 16.21
C LEU A 26 7.61 -7.58 15.56
N GLN A 27 8.88 -7.41 15.19
CA GLN A 27 9.69 -8.48 14.61
C GLN A 27 9.83 -9.66 15.57
N LEU A 28 10.10 -9.40 16.85
CA LEU A 28 10.16 -10.44 17.88
C LEU A 28 8.83 -11.19 18.02
N TRP A 29 7.70 -10.48 17.96
CA TRP A 29 6.38 -11.10 18.00
C TRP A 29 6.10 -11.95 16.75
N LEU A 30 6.49 -11.48 15.57
CA LEU A 30 6.34 -12.21 14.31
C LEU A 30 7.15 -13.53 14.27
N VAL A 31 8.29 -13.59 14.97
CA VAL A 31 9.10 -14.82 15.09
C VAL A 31 8.34 -15.95 15.78
N ALA A 32 7.32 -15.65 16.61
CA ALA A 32 6.46 -16.68 17.20
C ALA A 32 5.65 -17.48 16.14
N GLY A 33 5.50 -16.94 14.92
CA GLY A 33 4.90 -17.67 13.80
C GLY A 33 3.38 -17.85 13.90
N GLU A 34 2.71 -17.09 14.76
CA GLU A 34 1.25 -17.10 14.87
C GLU A 34 0.59 -16.70 13.55
N LYS A 35 -0.55 -17.33 13.24
CA LYS A 35 -1.31 -17.00 12.02
C LYS A 35 -1.95 -15.63 12.17
N ILE A 36 -1.64 -14.74 11.24
CA ILE A 36 -2.21 -13.40 11.19
C ILE A 36 -3.44 -13.41 10.29
N HIS A 37 -4.58 -13.07 10.87
CA HIS A 37 -5.85 -12.94 10.16
C HIS A 37 -6.22 -11.47 9.98
N TYR A 38 -7.06 -11.19 8.99
CA TYR A 38 -7.67 -9.87 8.85
C TYR A 38 -8.54 -9.53 10.07
N SER A 39 -8.65 -8.23 10.35
CA SER A 39 -9.60 -7.72 11.36
C SER A 39 -11.01 -8.22 11.04
N ALA A 40 -11.78 -8.56 12.07
CA ALA A 40 -13.15 -9.03 11.93
C ALA A 40 -14.05 -8.01 11.21
N GLN A 41 -13.75 -6.71 11.36
CA GLN A 41 -14.51 -5.63 10.72
C GLN A 41 -14.41 -5.64 9.20
N ASP A 42 -13.25 -6.00 8.65
CA ASP A 42 -12.95 -5.88 7.21
C ASP A 42 -12.68 -7.24 6.55
N ASN A 43 -12.92 -8.35 7.27
CA ASN A 43 -12.52 -9.68 6.85
C ASN A 43 -13.14 -10.07 5.50
N ASP A 44 -14.44 -9.84 5.32
CA ASP A 44 -15.16 -10.23 4.12
C ASP A 44 -14.58 -9.53 2.89
N ILE A 45 -14.35 -8.21 2.99
CA ILE A 45 -13.83 -7.39 1.89
C ILE A 45 -12.38 -7.81 1.58
N LEU A 46 -11.51 -7.89 2.58
CA LEU A 46 -10.09 -8.20 2.40
C LEU A 46 -9.87 -9.66 1.94
N THR A 47 -10.77 -10.56 2.30
CA THR A 47 -10.77 -11.94 1.79
C THR A 47 -11.21 -11.98 0.33
N VAL A 48 -12.30 -11.29 -0.03
CA VAL A 48 -12.86 -11.30 -1.39
C VAL A 48 -11.90 -10.68 -2.41
N ILE A 49 -11.26 -9.55 -2.08
CA ILE A 49 -10.32 -8.88 -3.01
C ILE A 49 -8.99 -9.63 -3.16
N GLY A 50 -8.68 -10.53 -2.22
CA GLY A 50 -7.40 -11.23 -2.17
C GLY A 50 -6.24 -10.36 -1.67
N PHE A 51 -5.16 -11.00 -1.22
CA PHE A 51 -4.03 -10.29 -0.61
C PHE A 51 -3.19 -9.48 -1.61
N ARG A 52 -3.13 -9.91 -2.87
CA ARG A 52 -2.41 -9.24 -3.95
C ARG A 52 -3.17 -9.37 -5.27
N PRO A 53 -3.01 -8.41 -6.20
CA PRO A 53 -3.41 -8.59 -7.58
C PRO A 53 -2.74 -9.83 -8.17
N ASP A 54 -3.41 -10.45 -9.14
CA ASP A 54 -2.84 -11.56 -9.87
C ASP A 54 -1.62 -11.11 -10.70
N GLY A 55 -0.74 -12.08 -11.01
CA GLY A 55 0.48 -11.81 -11.75
C GLY A 55 0.22 -11.32 -13.18
N ALA A 56 -0.86 -11.77 -13.82
CA ALA A 56 -1.18 -11.35 -15.19
C ALA A 56 -1.60 -9.88 -15.23
N SER A 57 -2.44 -9.42 -14.29
CA SER A 57 -2.77 -7.99 -14.14
C SER A 57 -1.54 -7.12 -13.90
N CYS A 58 -0.58 -7.62 -13.08
CA CYS A 58 0.69 -6.93 -12.89
C CYS A 58 1.48 -6.86 -14.21
N ASP A 59 1.56 -7.96 -14.95
CA ASP A 59 2.31 -8.03 -16.20
C ASP A 59 1.70 -7.16 -17.31
N ASP A 60 0.37 -7.19 -17.45
CA ASP A 60 -0.40 -6.38 -18.41
C ASP A 60 -0.22 -4.87 -18.18
N SER A 61 0.00 -4.45 -16.92
CA SER A 61 0.16 -3.04 -16.54
C SER A 61 1.62 -2.55 -16.44
N ARG A 62 2.59 -3.41 -16.78
CA ARG A 62 4.02 -3.08 -16.75
C ARG A 62 4.41 -2.01 -17.76
N GLU A 63 3.86 -2.08 -18.96
CA GLU A 63 4.16 -1.11 -20.01
C GLU A 63 3.68 0.29 -19.60
N LYS A 64 4.52 1.30 -19.84
CA LYS A 64 4.19 2.70 -19.54
C LYS A 64 4.05 3.48 -20.83
N PHE A 65 2.91 4.14 -20.95
CA PHE A 65 2.57 4.96 -22.10
C PHE A 65 2.71 6.44 -21.78
N THR A 66 3.21 7.20 -22.74
CA THR A 66 3.26 8.66 -22.66
C THR A 66 1.84 9.25 -22.68
N PRO A 67 1.64 10.46 -22.13
CA PRO A 67 0.35 11.14 -22.20
C PRO A 67 -0.21 11.27 -23.63
N ALA A 68 0.66 11.50 -24.63
CA ALA A 68 0.26 11.56 -26.03
C ALA A 68 -0.24 10.21 -26.58
N GLN A 69 0.40 9.10 -26.20
CA GLN A 69 -0.07 7.76 -26.57
C GLN A 69 -1.43 7.44 -25.95
N ASN A 70 -1.62 7.77 -24.66
CA ASN A 70 -2.90 7.56 -23.97
C ASN A 70 -4.05 8.38 -24.58
N LEU A 71 -3.78 9.63 -24.97
CA LEU A 71 -4.77 10.47 -25.66
C LEU A 71 -5.21 9.85 -26.99
N ASN A 72 -4.24 9.40 -27.78
CA ASN A 72 -4.51 8.74 -29.06
C ASN A 72 -5.26 7.41 -28.88
N TYR A 73 -4.89 6.60 -27.88
CA TYR A 73 -5.56 5.34 -27.55
C TYR A 73 -7.02 5.59 -27.16
N THR A 74 -7.25 6.50 -26.21
CA THR A 74 -8.60 6.82 -25.71
C THR A 74 -9.54 7.26 -26.83
N ARG A 75 -9.03 8.12 -27.75
CA ARG A 75 -9.79 8.54 -28.92
C ARG A 75 -10.16 7.37 -29.83
N ARG A 76 -9.21 6.49 -30.14
CA ARG A 76 -9.45 5.30 -30.97
C ARG A 76 -10.41 4.32 -30.30
N SER A 77 -10.30 4.10 -28.99
CA SER A 77 -11.21 3.25 -28.23
C SER A 77 -12.65 3.80 -28.26
N ALA A 78 -12.82 5.12 -28.18
CA ALA A 78 -14.14 5.74 -28.31
C ALA A 78 -14.71 5.59 -29.73
N GLU A 79 -13.89 5.76 -30.77
CA GLU A 79 -14.29 5.53 -32.17
C GLU A 79 -14.72 4.07 -32.40
N LEU A 80 -14.00 3.10 -31.83
CA LEU A 80 -14.34 1.67 -31.91
C LEU A 80 -15.62 1.31 -31.15
N ALA A 81 -15.94 1.99 -30.05
CA ALA A 81 -17.11 1.68 -29.23
C ALA A 81 -18.45 2.12 -29.86
N VAL A 82 -18.41 2.97 -30.89
CA VAL A 82 -19.58 3.52 -31.59
C VAL A 82 -19.84 2.80 -32.93
N GLN A 83 -19.00 1.83 -33.29
CA GLN A 83 -19.07 1.03 -34.50
C GLN A 83 -19.84 -0.28 -34.30
#